data_AF-A0A951LJH9-F1
#
_entry.id   AF-A0A951LJH9-F1
#
_cell.length_a   1.000
_cell.length_b   1.000
_cell.length_c   1.000
_cell.angle_alpha   90.00
_cell.angle_beta   90.00
_cell.angle_gamma   90.00
#
_symmetry.space_group_name_H-M   'P 1'
#
loop_
_entity.id
_entity.type
_entity.pdbx_description
1 polymer ?
#
loop_
_entity_poly.entity_id
_entity_poly.type
_entity_poly.pdbx_seq_one_letter_code
_entity_poly.pdbx_strand_id
1 'polypeptide(L)'
;MPTPSSPSALPVARREQLLVVPVADETLVQDLANHQAHCLNPLVASVWEHCDGKTAIRDIAQQVTQEHLTPVDEKMVWLALHELGKIGLLQQRLVRPADQYLSRRDFMRATGALAATALVTSIFVPAAHAQASCGGQGAPCTIASGQPSFSQGTCCTQSPSLICNGTPGGAAGVCQLS
;
A
#
# COMPACT_ATOMS: atom_id res chain seq x y z
N MET A 1 29.93 -21.35 21.82
CA MET A 1 30.17 -21.90 20.46
C MET A 1 29.47 -20.98 19.48
N PRO A 2 30.12 -20.47 18.42
CA PRO A 2 29.42 -19.72 17.39
C PRO A 2 28.56 -20.72 16.60
N THR A 3 27.25 -20.47 16.54
CA THR A 3 26.31 -21.23 15.71
C THR A 3 26.69 -21.10 14.23
N PRO A 4 26.51 -22.14 13.41
CA PRO A 4 26.82 -22.08 11.98
C PRO A 4 25.98 -20.97 11.33
N SER A 5 26.67 -19.99 10.73
CA SER A 5 26.05 -18.90 9.98
C SER A 5 25.18 -19.48 8.87
N SER A 6 23.88 -19.19 8.95
CA SER A 6 22.92 -19.45 7.87
C SER A 6 23.44 -18.89 6.54
N PRO A 7 23.07 -19.49 5.39
CA PRO A 7 23.53 -19.02 4.10
C PRO A 7 23.25 -17.51 3.96
N SER A 8 24.26 -16.79 3.47
CA SER A 8 24.23 -15.35 3.20
C SER A 8 23.24 -15.04 2.08
N ALA A 9 21.96 -15.21 2.35
CA ALA A 9 20.90 -14.87 1.42
C ALA A 9 20.93 -13.35 1.20
N LEU A 10 20.87 -12.97 -0.06
CA LEU A 10 20.91 -11.59 -0.54
C LEU A 10 19.52 -11.26 -1.11
N PRO A 11 18.57 -10.84 -0.27
CA PRO A 11 17.21 -10.57 -0.71
C PRO A 11 17.17 -9.41 -1.71
N VAL A 12 16.29 -9.52 -2.72
CA VAL A 12 16.06 -8.46 -3.72
C VAL A 12 14.58 -8.07 -3.69
N ALA A 13 14.31 -6.80 -3.40
CA ALA A 13 12.99 -6.21 -3.49
C ALA A 13 12.56 -6.06 -4.95
N ARG A 14 11.30 -6.40 -5.24
CA ARG A 14 10.65 -6.00 -6.50
C ARG A 14 10.42 -4.48 -6.43
N ARG A 15 10.71 -3.76 -7.50
CA ARG A 15 10.51 -2.30 -7.59
C ARG A 15 9.59 -1.90 -8.75
N GLU A 16 9.28 -2.85 -9.62
CA GLU A 16 8.46 -2.68 -10.80
C GLU A 16 6.97 -2.66 -10.45
N GLN A 17 6.21 -1.76 -11.08
CA GLN A 17 4.76 -1.64 -10.90
C GLN A 17 4.33 -1.38 -9.44
N LEU A 18 5.19 -0.72 -8.67
CA LEU A 18 4.91 -0.32 -7.30
C LEU A 18 4.84 1.20 -7.18
N LEU A 19 3.81 1.70 -6.50
CA LEU A 19 3.77 3.06 -5.99
C LEU A 19 4.04 3.00 -4.48
N VAL A 20 5.09 3.69 -4.02
CA VAL A 20 5.49 3.72 -2.61
C VAL A 20 5.16 5.09 -2.05
N VAL A 21 4.38 5.12 -0.97
CA VAL A 21 3.95 6.34 -0.30
C VAL A 21 4.22 6.21 1.20
N PRO A 22 5.00 7.10 1.81
CA PRO A 22 5.12 7.15 3.27
C PRO A 22 3.80 7.67 3.87
N VAL A 23 3.27 6.98 4.88
CA VAL A 23 2.00 7.32 5.55
C VAL A 23 2.22 7.28 7.06
N ALA A 24 2.30 8.46 7.68
CA ALA A 24 2.68 8.61 9.09
C ALA A 24 3.99 7.86 9.39
N ASP A 25 3.95 6.82 10.23
CA ASP A 25 5.11 5.99 10.59
C ASP A 25 5.20 4.70 9.77
N GLU A 26 4.27 4.47 8.84
CA GLU A 26 4.18 3.27 8.00
C GLU A 26 4.53 3.57 6.54
N THR A 27 4.78 2.52 5.76
CA THR A 27 4.99 2.63 4.31
C THR A 27 3.87 1.93 3.56
N LEU A 28 3.11 2.68 2.77
CA LEU A 28 2.10 2.14 1.87
C LEU A 28 2.75 1.76 0.54
N VAL A 29 2.65 0.49 0.16
CA VAL A 29 3.11 -0.02 -1.13
C VAL A 29 1.90 -0.48 -1.94
N GLN A 30 1.57 0.27 -2.99
CA GLN A 30 0.52 -0.11 -3.93
C GLN A 30 1.12 -0.91 -5.10
N ASP A 31 0.73 -2.18 -5.19
CA ASP A 31 0.97 -3.05 -6.33
C ASP A 31 -0.04 -2.75 -7.43
N LEU A 32 0.44 -2.07 -8.48
CA LEU A 32 -0.34 -1.66 -9.64
C LEU A 32 -0.70 -2.84 -10.55
N ALA A 33 0.08 -3.94 -10.50
CA ALA A 33 -0.18 -5.12 -11.32
C ALA A 33 -1.34 -5.95 -10.73
N ASN A 34 -1.38 -6.06 -9.40
CA ASN A 34 -2.38 -6.86 -8.70
C ASN A 34 -3.54 -6.04 -8.12
N HIS A 35 -3.54 -4.72 -8.29
CA HIS A 35 -4.53 -3.80 -7.72
C HIS A 35 -4.66 -3.94 -6.20
N GLN A 36 -3.54 -4.07 -5.50
CA GLN A 36 -3.48 -4.23 -4.05
C GLN A 36 -2.65 -3.12 -3.42
N ALA A 37 -2.99 -2.74 -2.19
CA ALA A 37 -2.16 -1.88 -1.38
C ALA A 37 -1.77 -2.58 -0.09
N HIS A 38 -0.50 -2.47 0.28
CA HIS A 38 0.10 -3.10 1.44
C HIS A 38 0.66 -2.03 2.36
N CYS A 39 0.13 -1.89 3.57
CA CYS A 39 0.77 -1.11 4.63
C CYS A 39 1.85 -1.97 5.30
N LEU A 40 3.10 -1.51 5.23
CA LEU A 40 4.24 -2.11 5.90
C LEU A 40 4.49 -1.35 7.20
N ASN A 41 4.59 -2.08 8.31
CA ASN A 41 5.11 -1.52 9.55
C ASN A 41 6.53 -0.98 9.33
N PRO A 42 6.96 0.09 10.03
CA PRO A 42 8.29 0.68 9.89
C PRO A 42 9.45 -0.33 9.87
N LEU A 43 9.46 -1.36 10.74
CA LEU A 43 10.51 -2.39 10.72
C LEU A 43 10.52 -3.22 9.43
N VAL A 44 9.34 -3.57 8.92
CA VAL A 44 9.20 -4.36 7.68
C VAL A 44 9.54 -3.50 6.46
N ALA A 45 9.20 -2.22 6.49
CA ALA A 45 9.56 -1.24 5.47
C ALA A 45 11.09 -1.09 5.36
N SER A 46 11.78 -0.87 6.49
CA SER A 46 13.25 -0.78 6.51
C SER A 46 13.91 -2.07 6.01
N VAL A 47 13.43 -3.26 6.43
CA VAL A 47 13.91 -4.53 5.86
C VAL A 47 13.74 -4.57 4.34
N TRP A 48 12.60 -4.13 3.82
CA TRP A 48 12.32 -4.10 2.38
C TRP A 48 13.20 -3.09 1.63
N GLU A 49 13.55 -1.96 2.24
CA GLU A 49 14.49 -0.97 1.69
C GLU A 49 15.89 -1.55 1.52
N HIS A 50 16.36 -2.31 2.51
CA HIS A 50 17.67 -2.98 2.49
C HIS A 50 17.74 -4.26 1.63
N CYS A 51 16.62 -4.67 1.01
CA CYS A 51 16.60 -5.79 0.06
C CYS A 51 17.13 -5.36 -1.32
N ASP A 52 18.45 -5.17 -1.42
CA ASP A 52 19.14 -4.67 -2.62
C ASP A 52 19.91 -5.73 -3.42
N GLY A 53 19.87 -6.99 -2.98
CA GLY A 53 20.63 -8.09 -3.56
C GLY A 53 22.12 -8.11 -3.22
N LYS A 54 22.57 -7.23 -2.33
CA LYS A 54 23.98 -7.07 -1.95
C LYS A 54 24.18 -7.15 -0.44
N THR A 55 23.15 -6.82 0.33
CA THR A 55 23.17 -6.83 1.80
C THR A 55 22.71 -8.20 2.31
N ALA A 56 23.54 -8.84 3.13
CA ALA A 56 23.21 -10.13 3.73
C ALA A 56 22.19 -9.95 4.87
N ILE A 57 21.34 -10.95 5.10
CA ILE A 57 20.30 -10.93 6.16
C ILE A 57 20.86 -10.52 7.54
N ARG A 58 22.04 -10.99 7.90
CA ARG A 58 22.69 -10.61 9.16
C ARG A 58 23.00 -9.11 9.23
N ASP A 59 23.49 -8.56 8.13
CA ASP A 59 23.86 -7.14 8.07
C ASP A 59 22.60 -6.26 7.99
N ILE A 60 21.52 -6.74 7.33
CA ILE A 60 20.19 -6.14 7.41
C ILE A 60 19.74 -6.06 8.87
N ALA A 61 19.80 -7.17 9.63
CA ALA A 61 19.39 -7.17 11.04
C ALA A 61 20.13 -6.13 11.88
N GLN A 62 21.43 -5.96 11.64
CA GLN A 62 22.24 -4.94 12.31
C GLN A 62 21.83 -3.52 11.93
N GLN A 63 21.62 -3.25 10.64
CA GLN A 63 21.22 -1.94 10.14
C GLN A 63 19.84 -1.54 10.68
N VAL A 64 18.85 -2.44 10.60
CA VAL A 64 17.50 -2.19 11.13
C VAL A 64 17.52 -1.98 12.65
N THR A 65 18.37 -2.72 13.38
CA THR A 65 18.54 -2.50 14.83
C THR A 65 19.04 -1.09 15.14
N GLN A 66 19.99 -0.58 14.36
CA GLN A 66 20.56 0.76 14.54
C GLN A 66 19.54 1.86 14.19
N GLU A 67 18.76 1.68 13.12
CA GLU A 67 17.76 2.64 12.66
C GLU A 67 16.59 2.78 13.63
N HIS A 68 16.09 1.66 14.17
CA HIS A 68 14.89 1.64 15.00
C HIS A 68 15.19 1.58 16.51
N LEU A 69 16.46 1.55 16.90
CA LEU A 69 16.90 1.39 18.30
C LEU A 69 16.22 0.22 19.02
N THR A 70 15.83 -0.80 18.25
CA THR A 70 15.07 -1.97 18.69
C THR A 70 15.90 -3.19 18.34
N PRO A 71 16.13 -4.13 19.26
CA PRO A 71 16.93 -5.32 18.96
C PRO A 71 16.23 -6.20 17.92
N VAL A 72 16.79 -6.27 16.71
CA VAL A 72 16.32 -7.12 15.61
C VAL A 72 17.34 -8.23 15.38
N ASP A 73 16.87 -9.48 15.40
CA ASP A 73 17.69 -10.65 15.07
C ASP A 73 17.40 -11.16 13.64
N GLU A 74 18.21 -12.11 13.17
CA GLU A 74 18.02 -12.69 11.83
C GLU A 74 16.64 -13.35 11.65
N LYS A 75 16.07 -13.91 12.73
CA LYS A 75 14.76 -14.60 12.68
C LYS A 75 13.64 -13.61 12.40
N MET A 76 13.73 -12.41 12.97
CA MET A 76 12.84 -11.29 12.70
C MET A 76 12.92 -10.84 11.23
N VAL A 77 14.13 -10.73 10.67
CA VAL A 77 14.33 -10.40 9.25
C VAL A 77 13.75 -11.50 8.35
N TRP A 78 14.02 -12.77 8.66
CA TRP A 78 13.41 -13.91 7.97
C TRP A 78 11.88 -13.94 8.06
N LEU A 79 11.33 -13.42 9.15
CA LEU A 79 9.89 -13.23 9.29
C LEU A 79 9.36 -12.17 8.33
N ALA A 80 9.97 -10.99 8.32
CA ALA A 80 9.62 -9.91 7.41
C ALA A 80 9.73 -10.34 5.93
N LEU A 81 10.86 -10.96 5.54
CA LEU A 81 11.10 -11.44 4.16
C LEU A 81 10.05 -12.46 3.69
N HIS A 82 9.63 -13.36 4.58
CA HIS A 82 8.57 -14.31 4.25
C HIS A 82 7.21 -13.63 4.03
N GLU A 83 6.86 -12.64 4.85
CA GLU A 83 5.62 -11.86 4.67
C GLU A 83 5.67 -11.05 3.38
N LEU A 84 6.79 -10.35 3.11
CA LEU A 84 7.03 -9.62 1.85
C LEU A 84 6.95 -10.55 0.64
N GLY A 85 7.51 -11.76 0.73
CA GLY A 85 7.41 -12.77 -0.32
C GLY A 85 6.00 -13.35 -0.51
N LYS A 86 5.13 -13.31 0.50
CA LYS A 86 3.71 -13.71 0.36
C LYS A 86 2.89 -12.69 -0.41
N ILE A 87 3.24 -11.41 -0.32
CA ILE A 87 2.56 -10.32 -1.03
C ILE A 87 3.26 -9.90 -2.32
N GLY A 88 4.26 -10.67 -2.79
CA GLY A 88 4.92 -10.43 -4.06
C GLY A 88 5.82 -9.19 -4.11
N LEU A 89 6.28 -8.67 -2.96
CA LEU A 89 7.18 -7.50 -2.93
C LEU A 89 8.66 -7.85 -3.07
N LEU A 90 9.01 -9.13 -3.25
CA LEU A 90 10.36 -9.61 -3.52
C LEU A 90 10.43 -10.14 -4.95
N GLN A 91 11.57 -9.91 -5.64
CA GLN A 91 11.78 -10.49 -6.98
C GLN A 91 11.84 -12.02 -6.93
N GLN A 92 12.43 -12.57 -5.87
CA GLN A 92 12.47 -14.00 -5.61
C GLN A 92 11.97 -14.29 -4.19
N ARG A 93 11.11 -15.31 -4.08
CA ARG A 93 10.71 -15.83 -2.77
C ARG A 93 11.85 -16.63 -2.16
N LEU A 94 12.29 -16.21 -0.98
CA LEU A 94 13.28 -16.94 -0.20
C LEU A 94 12.61 -18.05 0.60
N VAL A 95 13.25 -19.23 0.62
CA VAL A 95 12.84 -20.34 1.47
C VAL A 95 13.44 -20.10 2.84
N ARG A 96 12.58 -19.94 3.85
CA ARG A 96 13.03 -19.74 5.22
C ARG A 96 13.63 -21.04 5.78
N PRO A 97 14.85 -21.01 6.35
CA PRO A 97 15.41 -22.12 7.11
C PRO A 97 14.55 -22.48 8.34
N ALA A 98 14.46 -23.77 8.67
CA ALA A 98 13.60 -24.24 9.77
C ALA A 98 14.04 -23.72 11.16
N ASP A 99 15.34 -23.52 11.35
CA ASP A 99 15.97 -22.96 12.56
C ASP A 99 15.76 -21.45 12.72
N GLN A 100 15.40 -20.76 11.63
CA GLN A 100 15.09 -19.33 11.59
C GLN A 100 13.58 -19.05 11.76
N TYR A 101 12.80 -20.04 12.19
CA TYR A 101 11.35 -19.87 12.37
C TYR A 101 11.03 -18.97 13.57
N LEU A 102 10.27 -17.90 13.29
CA LEU A 102 9.65 -17.03 14.29
C LEU A 102 8.17 -16.85 13.93
N SER A 103 7.29 -16.87 14.93
CA SER A 103 5.87 -16.57 14.73
C SER A 103 5.62 -15.06 14.74
N ARG A 104 4.57 -14.61 14.06
CA ARG A 104 4.10 -13.21 14.11
C ARG A 104 3.86 -12.73 15.54
N ARG A 105 3.33 -13.60 16.41
CA ARG A 105 3.04 -13.29 17.81
C ARG A 105 4.32 -13.04 18.62
N ASP A 106 5.36 -13.82 18.37
CA ASP A 106 6.63 -13.69 19.09
C ASP A 106 7.39 -12.46 18.62
N PHE A 107 7.30 -12.12 17.33
CA PHE A 107 7.83 -10.85 16.81
C PHE A 107 7.21 -9.64 17.51
N MET A 108 5.87 -9.56 17.55
CA MET A 108 5.17 -8.42 18.18
C MET A 108 5.51 -8.29 19.67
N ARG A 109 5.67 -9.41 20.38
CA ARG A 109 6.11 -9.43 21.77
C ARG A 109 7.53 -8.90 21.93
N ALA A 110 8.44 -9.28 21.03
CA ALA A 110 9.84 -8.90 21.10
C ALA A 110 10.08 -7.44 20.74
N THR A 111 9.28 -6.86 19.85
CA THR A 111 9.42 -5.46 19.41
C THR A 111 8.58 -4.48 20.24
N GLY A 112 7.80 -4.96 21.21
CA GLY A 112 6.94 -4.10 22.05
C GLY A 112 5.76 -3.48 21.30
N ALA A 113 5.47 -3.96 20.08
CA ALA A 113 4.35 -3.48 19.26
C ALA A 113 3.01 -4.02 19.82
N LEU A 114 2.43 -3.29 20.78
CA LEU A 114 1.16 -3.65 21.42
C LEU A 114 -0.07 -3.28 20.58
N ALA A 115 0.06 -2.43 19.55
CA ALA A 115 -1.06 -1.86 18.80
C ALA A 115 -1.13 -2.27 17.31
N ALA A 116 -0.05 -2.81 16.72
CA ALA A 116 -0.03 -3.21 15.31
C ALA A 116 -0.27 -4.72 15.18
N THR A 117 -1.50 -5.13 14.92
CA THR A 117 -1.89 -6.55 14.80
C THR A 117 -1.34 -7.24 13.55
N ALA A 118 -0.81 -6.48 12.58
CA ALA A 118 -0.30 -7.01 11.33
C ALA A 118 1.06 -6.42 10.96
N LEU A 119 2.01 -7.29 10.63
CA LEU A 119 3.29 -6.91 10.00
C LEU A 119 3.09 -6.27 8.62
N VAL A 120 2.02 -6.71 7.94
CA VAL A 120 1.58 -6.26 6.64
C VAL A 120 0.06 -6.29 6.63
N THR A 121 -0.57 -5.15 6.35
CA THR A 121 -2.02 -5.06 6.11
C THR A 121 -2.27 -4.89 4.62
N SER A 122 -3.04 -5.77 4.00
CA SER A 122 -3.31 -5.72 2.56
C SER A 122 -4.77 -5.36 2.31
N ILE A 123 -5.01 -4.40 1.43
CA ILE A 123 -6.35 -3.92 1.05
C ILE A 123 -6.44 -3.97 -0.47
N PHE A 124 -7.57 -4.45 -0.99
CA PHE A 124 -7.87 -4.37 -2.41
C PHE A 124 -8.17 -2.91 -2.77
N VAL A 125 -7.48 -2.37 -3.77
CA VAL A 125 -7.73 -1.02 -4.28
C VAL A 125 -8.36 -1.19 -5.66
N PRO A 126 -9.69 -1.03 -5.80
CA PRO A 126 -10.31 -1.00 -7.12
C PRO A 126 -9.57 0.02 -7.97
N ALA A 127 -9.30 -0.30 -9.24
CA ALA A 127 -8.75 0.67 -10.17
C ALA A 127 -9.56 1.96 -10.06
N ALA A 128 -8.86 3.09 -9.84
CA ALA A 128 -9.46 4.41 -9.74
C ALA A 128 -10.10 4.75 -11.10
N HIS A 129 -11.29 4.23 -11.36
CA HIS A 129 -12.21 4.83 -12.29
C HIS A 129 -12.43 6.22 -11.73
N ALA A 130 -11.98 7.22 -12.49
CA ALA A 130 -11.95 8.62 -12.11
C ALA A 130 -13.08 8.94 -11.13
N GLN A 131 -12.72 9.25 -9.88
CA GLN A 131 -13.62 10.00 -9.03
C GLN A 131 -13.84 11.32 -9.76
N ALA A 132 -14.88 11.38 -10.59
CA ALA A 132 -15.52 12.63 -10.89
C ALA A 132 -15.99 13.14 -9.53
N SER A 133 -15.15 13.96 -8.89
CA SER A 133 -15.61 14.86 -7.86
C SER A 133 -16.75 15.60 -8.52
N CYS A 134 -17.98 15.29 -8.14
CA CYS A 134 -19.12 16.08 -8.53
C CYS A 134 -18.89 17.44 -7.87
N GLY A 135 -18.25 18.33 -8.62
CA GLY A 135 -17.93 19.65 -8.14
C GLY A 135 -19.23 20.36 -7.78
N GLY A 136 -19.16 21.21 -6.78
CA GLY A 136 -20.27 22.10 -6.45
C GLY A 136 -20.57 23.08 -7.58
N GLN A 137 -21.17 24.20 -7.23
CA GLN A 137 -21.46 25.31 -8.16
C GLN A 137 -20.27 25.59 -9.11
N GLY A 138 -20.55 25.64 -10.41
CA GLY A 138 -19.55 25.87 -11.47
C GLY A 138 -18.93 24.60 -12.06
N ALA A 139 -19.26 23.40 -11.57
CA ALA A 139 -18.75 22.17 -12.14
C ALA A 139 -19.33 21.88 -13.54
N PRO A 140 -18.52 21.32 -14.47
CA PRO A 140 -19.01 20.93 -15.78
C PRO A 140 -20.01 19.78 -15.67
N CYS A 141 -21.08 19.88 -16.44
CA CYS A 141 -22.13 18.87 -16.53
C CYS A 141 -22.54 18.66 -17.99
N THR A 142 -23.16 17.53 -18.31
CA THR A 142 -23.68 17.26 -19.66
C THR A 142 -25.10 16.75 -19.57
N ILE A 143 -25.99 17.32 -20.38
CA ILE A 143 -27.37 16.86 -20.49
C ILE A 143 -27.41 15.79 -21.58
N ALA A 144 -27.58 14.53 -21.16
CA ALA A 144 -27.80 13.42 -22.09
C ALA A 144 -29.14 13.62 -22.83
N SER A 145 -29.13 13.49 -24.15
CA SER A 145 -30.32 13.62 -24.99
C SER A 145 -31.30 12.47 -24.74
N GLY A 146 -32.57 12.80 -24.44
CA GLY A 146 -33.65 11.82 -24.27
C GLY A 146 -34.07 11.51 -22.83
N GLN A 147 -33.70 12.33 -21.85
CA GLN A 147 -34.24 12.25 -20.48
C GLN A 147 -35.00 13.55 -20.13
N PRO A 148 -36.14 13.46 -19.43
CA PRO A 148 -36.87 14.63 -18.96
C PRO A 148 -35.96 15.48 -18.05
N SER A 149 -36.07 16.81 -18.15
CA SER A 149 -35.23 17.83 -17.49
C SER A 149 -35.15 17.77 -15.95
N PHE A 150 -35.68 16.74 -15.31
CA PHE A 150 -35.66 16.55 -13.86
C PHE A 150 -34.89 15.31 -13.39
N SER A 151 -34.22 14.57 -14.27
CA SER A 151 -33.47 13.38 -13.84
C SER A 151 -32.17 13.15 -14.59
N GLN A 152 -31.07 13.21 -13.83
CA GLN A 152 -29.83 12.48 -14.03
C GLN A 152 -28.85 13.02 -15.10
N GLY A 153 -28.45 14.28 -14.96
CA GLY A 153 -27.04 14.60 -15.14
C GLY A 153 -26.31 14.18 -13.86
N THR A 154 -25.54 13.09 -13.90
CA THR A 154 -25.08 12.27 -12.75
C THR A 154 -24.22 13.01 -11.70
N CYS A 155 -24.03 14.33 -11.78
CA CYS A 155 -23.26 15.08 -10.78
C CYS A 155 -23.93 16.28 -10.10
N CYS A 156 -24.95 16.95 -10.67
CA CYS A 156 -25.56 18.10 -9.96
C CYS A 156 -26.57 17.66 -8.86
N THR A 157 -26.93 16.38 -8.76
CA THR A 157 -28.00 15.86 -7.89
C THR A 157 -27.65 15.76 -6.41
N GLN A 158 -26.40 16.03 -6.01
CA GLN A 158 -26.00 16.03 -4.60
C GLN A 158 -26.43 17.29 -3.84
N SER A 159 -27.06 18.26 -4.51
CA SER A 159 -27.71 19.40 -3.87
C SER A 159 -29.03 19.69 -4.57
N PRO A 160 -30.18 19.72 -3.86
CA PRO A 160 -31.49 19.95 -4.47
C PRO A 160 -31.63 21.33 -5.13
N SER A 161 -30.71 22.25 -4.82
CA SER A 161 -30.68 23.60 -5.35
C SER A 161 -29.85 23.75 -6.63
N LEU A 162 -29.20 22.70 -7.15
CA LEU A 162 -28.33 22.81 -8.33
C LEU A 162 -28.95 22.17 -9.58
N ILE A 163 -28.94 22.91 -10.68
CA ILE A 163 -29.37 22.46 -12.01
C ILE A 163 -28.21 22.59 -13.01
N CYS A 164 -28.17 21.69 -13.99
CA CYS A 164 -27.21 21.79 -15.09
C CYS A 164 -27.73 22.81 -16.12
N ASN A 165 -27.06 23.95 -16.25
CA ASN A 165 -27.37 24.93 -17.29
C ASN A 165 -26.58 24.60 -18.56
N GLY A 166 -27.18 23.80 -19.44
CA GLY A 166 -26.62 23.38 -20.72
C GLY A 166 -27.71 23.21 -21.77
N THR A 167 -27.33 23.15 -23.05
CA THR A 167 -28.28 22.86 -24.13
C THR A 167 -28.49 21.35 -24.28
N PRO A 168 -29.73 20.88 -24.48
CA PRO A 168 -29.99 19.47 -24.75
C PRO A 168 -29.31 19.05 -26.06
N GLY A 169 -28.55 17.96 -26.03
CA GLY A 169 -27.82 17.46 -27.20
C GLY A 169 -26.32 17.17 -26.98
N GLY A 170 -25.85 17.09 -25.73
CA GLY A 170 -24.47 16.70 -25.43
C GLY A 170 -23.45 17.85 -25.38
N ALA A 171 -23.89 19.11 -25.39
CA ALA A 171 -23.00 20.23 -25.10
C ALA A 171 -22.65 20.30 -23.60
N ALA A 172 -21.41 20.67 -23.29
CA ALA A 172 -20.97 20.92 -21.93
C ALA A 172 -21.75 22.12 -21.32
N GLY A 173 -22.41 21.89 -20.20
CA GLY A 173 -23.04 22.90 -19.35
C GLY A 173 -22.31 23.04 -18.01
N VAL A 174 -22.84 23.88 -17.13
CA VAL A 174 -22.31 24.09 -15.77
C VAL A 174 -23.40 23.97 -14.71
N CYS A 175 -23.10 23.38 -13.54
CA CYS A 175 -24.04 23.35 -12.42
C CYS A 175 -24.19 24.76 -11.82
N GLN A 176 -25.41 25.30 -11.80
CA GLN A 176 -25.75 26.60 -11.19
C GLN A 176 -26.90 26.43 -10.19
N LEU A 177 -27.04 27.37 -9.26
CA LEU A 177 -28.20 27.43 -8.37
C LEU A 177 -29.47 27.70 -9.18
N SER A 178 -30.54 26.97 -8.86
CA SER A 178 -31.87 27.16 -9.45
C SER A 178 -32.50 28.49 -9.03
#